data_AF-A0AAN4L9J5-F1
#
_entry.id   AF-A0AAN4L9J5-F1
#
_cell.length_a   1.000
_cell.length_b   1.000
_cell.length_c   1.000
_cell.angle_alpha   90.00
_cell.angle_beta   90.00
_cell.angle_gamma   90.00
#
_symmetry.space_group_name_H-M   'P 1'
#
loop_
_entity.id
_entity.type
_entity.pdbx_description
1 polymer ?
#
loop_
_entity_poly.entity_id
_entity_poly.type
_entity_poly.pdbx_seq_one_letter_code
_entity_poly.pdbx_strand_id
1 'polypeptide(L)'
;MALLWLVLVGGIVVVIHGVWFGRPALRKLRYSRQFSKLRCYAGDELEMVETISNEKRVSVPWLRLESMMPVSFVFRSGSGMDISQGEIYQNHKSIFTLKPFTRITRKHPFTCTQRGIYPLNTATMTGGDLFGVWRSTKPIPLQMSMIVYPSLVNAEDLPAIYQVWQGEVEVSRWIVEDPFLILGVRPYGAGDPMNRIHWKASARTGELQVYKQGWTADPQSWIVVNIQESADMWSVVTRPEKIERALRYAATAAVDAIGRGLPAGFAHNGYHVGGGRDTLRIEPDYGTPHLERLLEAMAETELKCMVPMEQFLNDEVRLNEEAQQIRSYLLITSYVSAAMEHEIARLHEQGHRVTILPVEDVKGNTKAVSA
;
A
#
# COMPACT_ATOMS: atom_id res chain seq x y z
N MET A 1 3.54 -67.33 24.31
CA MET A 1 3.43 -66.57 25.59
C MET A 1 4.30 -65.31 25.61
N ALA A 2 5.61 -65.37 25.32
CA ALA A 2 6.48 -64.18 25.32
C ALA A 2 6.03 -63.06 24.36
N LEU A 3 5.57 -63.41 23.16
CA LEU A 3 5.05 -62.44 22.17
C LEU A 3 3.81 -61.68 22.68
N LEU A 4 2.89 -62.38 23.33
CA LEU A 4 1.67 -61.77 23.89
C LEU A 4 1.99 -60.78 25.01
N TRP A 5 2.96 -61.13 25.88
CA TRP A 5 3.44 -60.23 26.93
C TRP A 5 4.14 -58.99 26.37
N LEU A 6 4.94 -59.15 25.32
CA LEU A 6 5.61 -58.01 24.67
C LEU A 6 4.60 -57.03 24.06
N VAL A 7 3.58 -57.55 23.37
CA VAL A 7 2.49 -56.72 22.81
C VAL A 7 1.70 -56.01 23.92
N LEU A 8 1.37 -56.70 25.01
CA LEU A 8 0.62 -56.13 26.13
C LEU A 8 1.41 -55.02 26.84
N VAL A 9 2.70 -55.26 27.14
CA VAL A 9 3.58 -54.25 27.75
C VAL A 9 3.80 -53.07 26.81
N GLY A 10 4.02 -53.32 25.52
CA GLY A 10 4.13 -52.28 24.51
C GLY A 10 2.88 -51.41 24.44
N GLY A 11 1.70 -52.03 24.43
CA GLY A 11 0.42 -51.31 24.45
C GLY A 11 0.25 -50.43 25.69
N ILE A 12 0.59 -50.95 26.88
CA ILE A 12 0.55 -50.16 28.13
C ILE A 12 1.50 -48.96 28.07
N VAL A 13 2.73 -49.15 27.59
CA VAL A 13 3.70 -48.06 27.46
C VAL A 13 3.18 -46.97 26.53
N VAL A 14 2.60 -47.34 25.38
CA VAL A 14 2.00 -46.39 24.42
C VAL A 14 0.85 -45.62 25.06
N VAL A 15 -0.03 -46.29 25.81
CA VAL A 15 -1.16 -45.63 26.50
C VAL A 15 -0.68 -44.68 27.59
N ILE A 16 0.26 -45.10 28.44
CA ILE A 16 0.84 -44.24 29.50
C ILE A 16 1.51 -43.02 28.88
N HIS A 17 2.31 -43.23 27.84
CA HIS A 17 3.00 -42.15 27.12
C HIS A 17 2.00 -41.17 26.50
N GLY A 18 0.97 -41.68 25.83
CA GLY A 18 -0.07 -40.87 25.20
C GLY A 18 -0.91 -40.07 26.21
N VAL A 19 -1.21 -40.63 27.38
CA VAL A 19 -1.90 -39.92 28.46
C VAL A 19 -0.99 -38.83 29.07
N TRP A 20 0.29 -39.11 29.26
CA TRP A 20 1.24 -38.19 29.90
C TRP A 20 1.62 -37.01 28.99
N PHE A 21 1.88 -37.26 27.71
CA PHE A 21 2.33 -36.24 26.75
C PHE A 21 1.20 -35.70 25.88
N GLY A 22 0.27 -36.54 25.44
CA GLY A 22 -0.80 -36.19 24.50
C GLY A 22 -1.91 -35.34 25.13
N ARG A 23 -2.47 -35.75 26.27
CA ARG A 23 -3.57 -35.00 26.93
C ARG A 23 -3.19 -33.56 27.30
N PRO A 24 -2.00 -33.27 27.87
CA PRO A 24 -1.59 -31.89 28.17
C PRO A 24 -0.85 -31.21 27.01
N ALA A 25 -0.74 -31.83 25.83
CA ALA A 25 0.13 -31.36 24.74
C ALA A 25 -0.01 -29.86 24.45
N LEU A 26 -1.25 -29.37 24.30
CA LEU A 26 -1.54 -27.95 24.02
C LEU A 26 -1.92 -27.11 25.26
N ARG A 27 -1.99 -27.71 26.45
CA ARG A 27 -2.29 -26.96 27.69
C ARG A 27 -1.11 -26.08 28.09
N LYS A 28 -1.40 -24.86 28.57
CA LYS A 28 -0.41 -23.90 29.07
C LYS A 28 0.73 -23.62 28.09
N LEU A 29 0.41 -23.62 26.79
CA LEU A 29 1.30 -23.08 25.77
C LEU A 29 0.85 -21.66 25.45
N ARG A 30 1.79 -20.73 25.35
CA ARG A 30 1.54 -19.41 24.78
C ARG A 30 2.27 -19.27 23.47
N TYR A 31 1.62 -18.61 22.54
CA TYR A 31 2.16 -18.31 21.24
C TYR A 31 1.84 -16.85 20.91
N SER A 32 2.84 -16.14 20.40
CA SER A 32 2.68 -14.81 19.84
C SER A 32 3.48 -14.71 18.54
N ARG A 33 2.92 -13.97 17.59
CA ARG A 33 3.59 -13.60 16.35
C ARG A 33 3.58 -12.08 16.25
N GLN A 34 4.70 -11.51 15.82
CA GLN A 34 4.85 -10.08 15.59
C GLN A 34 5.66 -9.87 14.31
N PHE A 35 5.44 -8.75 13.64
CA PHE A 35 6.27 -8.29 12.53
C PHE A 35 7.11 -7.10 12.99
N SER A 36 8.30 -6.93 12.42
CA SER A 36 9.14 -5.76 12.69
C SER A 36 8.43 -4.45 12.36
N LYS A 37 7.62 -4.44 11.29
CA LYS A 37 6.71 -3.35 10.90
C LYS A 37 5.39 -3.95 10.38
N LEU A 38 4.29 -3.22 10.58
CA LEU A 38 2.97 -3.57 10.02
C LEU A 38 2.68 -2.86 8.68
N ARG A 39 3.51 -1.88 8.32
CA ARG A 39 3.47 -1.10 7.09
C ARG A 39 4.84 -1.09 6.44
N CYS A 40 4.90 -1.32 5.14
CA CYS A 40 6.14 -1.40 4.36
C CYS A 40 5.86 -1.15 2.88
N TYR A 41 6.91 -0.95 2.09
CA TYR A 41 6.81 -0.90 0.64
C TYR A 41 7.03 -2.29 0.05
N ALA A 42 6.42 -2.56 -1.11
CA ALA A 42 6.74 -3.77 -1.87
C ALA A 42 8.24 -3.76 -2.23
N GLY A 43 8.90 -4.89 -2.02
CA GLY A 43 10.35 -5.08 -2.13
C GLY A 43 11.10 -4.99 -0.80
N ASP A 44 10.47 -4.46 0.27
CA ASP A 44 11.14 -4.34 1.58
C ASP A 44 11.38 -5.71 2.23
N GLU A 45 12.52 -5.83 2.91
CA GLU A 45 12.81 -6.96 3.78
C GLU A 45 12.37 -6.68 5.22
N LEU A 46 11.64 -7.63 5.80
CA LEU A 46 11.06 -7.56 7.13
C LEU A 46 11.37 -8.82 7.93
N GLU A 47 11.19 -8.74 9.24
CA GLU A 47 11.32 -9.89 10.13
C GLU A 47 9.95 -10.25 10.73
N MET A 48 9.55 -11.50 10.59
CA MET A 48 8.47 -12.09 11.38
C MET A 48 9.08 -12.81 12.58
N VAL A 49 8.65 -12.42 13.78
CA VAL A 49 9.12 -12.99 15.04
C VAL A 49 8.03 -13.86 15.63
N GLU A 50 8.29 -15.17 15.69
CA GLU A 50 7.43 -16.15 16.34
C GLU A 50 7.99 -16.46 17.73
N THR A 51 7.20 -16.28 18.78
CA THR A 51 7.57 -16.64 20.14
C THR A 51 6.60 -17.67 20.69
N ILE A 52 7.14 -18.77 21.18
CA ILE A 52 6.38 -19.84 21.82
C ILE A 52 6.96 -20.16 23.19
N SER A 53 6.09 -20.28 24.20
CA SER A 53 6.48 -20.68 25.55
C SER A 53 5.69 -21.91 26.03
N ASN A 54 6.41 -22.82 26.67
CA ASN A 54 5.84 -23.94 27.39
C ASN A 54 5.81 -23.63 28.88
N GLU A 55 4.64 -23.33 29.45
CA GLU A 55 4.47 -22.93 30.86
C GLU A 55 4.10 -24.12 31.77
N LYS A 56 4.43 -25.34 31.35
CA LYS A 56 4.21 -26.57 32.11
C LYS A 56 5.49 -27.39 32.27
N ARG A 57 5.43 -28.33 33.22
CA ARG A 57 6.51 -29.29 33.55
C ARG A 57 6.69 -30.40 32.52
N VAL A 58 5.71 -30.60 31.64
CA VAL A 58 5.73 -31.68 30.64
C VAL A 58 6.26 -31.13 29.32
N SER A 59 7.22 -31.84 28.72
CA SER A 59 7.73 -31.51 27.39
C SER A 59 6.67 -31.74 26.32
N VAL A 60 6.76 -30.98 25.23
CA VAL A 60 5.98 -31.22 24.02
C VAL A 60 6.95 -31.78 22.98
N PRO A 61 6.91 -33.10 22.69
CA PRO A 61 7.90 -33.75 21.84
C PRO A 61 7.92 -33.18 20.42
N TRP A 62 6.74 -32.90 19.88
CA TRP A 62 6.58 -32.18 18.64
C TRP A 62 5.37 -31.25 18.73
N LEU A 63 5.54 -30.06 18.18
CA LEU A 63 4.50 -29.08 18.00
C LEU A 63 4.66 -28.50 16.61
N ARG A 64 3.54 -28.43 15.89
CA ARG A 64 3.46 -27.82 14.58
C ARG A 64 2.59 -26.58 14.66
N LEU A 65 3.14 -25.48 14.17
CA LEU A 65 2.39 -24.26 13.90
C LEU A 65 2.24 -24.13 12.39
N GLU A 66 1.00 -24.06 11.93
CA GLU A 66 0.64 -23.89 10.53
C GLU A 66 -0.12 -22.58 10.39
N SER A 67 0.20 -21.78 9.38
CA SER A 67 -0.49 -20.52 9.11
C SER A 67 -0.49 -20.27 7.61
N MET A 68 -1.65 -19.90 7.08
CA MET A 68 -1.79 -19.47 5.70
C MET A 68 -1.21 -18.07 5.57
N MET A 69 -0.28 -17.91 4.64
CA MET A 69 0.36 -16.63 4.32
C MET A 69 0.23 -16.37 2.82
N PRO A 70 0.17 -15.11 2.39
CA PRO A 70 0.15 -14.80 0.96
C PRO A 70 1.47 -15.28 0.31
N VAL A 71 1.39 -15.69 -0.96
CA VAL A 71 2.57 -16.08 -1.75
C VAL A 71 3.54 -14.91 -1.98
N SER A 72 3.05 -13.68 -1.85
CA SER A 72 3.87 -12.46 -1.94
C SER A 72 4.86 -12.31 -0.79
N PHE A 73 4.74 -13.09 0.30
CA PHE A 73 5.68 -13.07 1.42
C PHE A 73 6.76 -14.12 1.18
N VAL A 74 7.87 -13.72 0.58
CA VAL A 74 8.95 -14.65 0.23
C VAL A 74 9.88 -14.81 1.44
N PHE A 75 9.70 -15.90 2.18
CA PHE A 75 10.57 -16.25 3.31
C PHE A 75 11.90 -16.82 2.83
N ARG A 76 13.02 -16.39 3.45
CA ARG A 76 14.30 -17.08 3.24
C ARG A 76 14.21 -18.46 3.88
N SER A 77 14.35 -19.51 3.06
CA SER A 77 14.24 -20.88 3.53
C SER A 77 15.32 -21.17 4.59
N GLY A 78 14.91 -21.74 5.72
CA GLY A 78 15.73 -21.99 6.90
C GLY A 78 15.37 -23.33 7.53
N SER A 79 16.26 -23.87 8.36
CA SER A 79 16.10 -25.21 8.95
C SER A 79 14.79 -25.35 9.74
N GLY A 80 13.95 -26.33 9.38
CA GLY A 80 12.70 -26.65 10.09
C GLY A 80 11.46 -25.90 9.60
N MET A 81 11.55 -25.24 8.43
CA MET A 81 10.41 -24.70 7.69
C MET A 81 10.07 -25.59 6.50
N ASP A 82 8.78 -25.81 6.27
CA ASP A 82 8.23 -26.44 5.06
C ASP A 82 7.19 -25.48 4.47
N ILE A 83 7.39 -25.09 3.21
CA ILE A 83 6.56 -24.13 2.49
C ILE A 83 5.92 -24.87 1.32
N SER A 84 4.63 -25.17 1.43
CA SER A 84 3.84 -25.66 0.29
C SER A 84 3.15 -24.48 -0.37
N GLN A 85 3.56 -24.16 -1.59
CA GLN A 85 2.99 -23.05 -2.38
C GLN A 85 1.69 -23.50 -3.06
N GLY A 86 0.60 -22.76 -2.82
CA GLY A 86 -0.56 -22.72 -3.71
C GLY A 86 -0.49 -21.52 -4.63
N GLU A 87 -1.56 -21.23 -5.38
CA GLU A 87 -1.59 -20.11 -6.33
C GLU A 87 -1.65 -18.73 -5.65
N ILE A 88 -2.34 -18.60 -4.51
CA ILE A 88 -2.58 -17.32 -3.82
C ILE A 88 -2.02 -17.33 -2.39
N TYR A 89 -2.12 -18.47 -1.71
CA TYR A 89 -1.63 -18.66 -0.35
C TYR A 89 -0.63 -19.81 -0.31
N GLN A 90 0.35 -19.68 0.58
CA GLN A 90 1.29 -20.72 0.95
C GLN A 90 1.08 -21.10 2.42
N ASN A 91 1.33 -22.37 2.73
CA ASN A 91 1.28 -22.84 4.10
C ASN A 91 2.66 -22.68 4.74
N HIS A 92 2.79 -21.74 5.68
CA HIS A 92 4.00 -21.57 6.47
C HIS A 92 3.93 -22.52 7.68
N LYS A 93 4.77 -23.57 7.66
CA LYS A 93 4.83 -24.57 8.72
C LYS A 93 6.11 -24.43 9.54
N SER A 94 5.96 -24.22 10.84
CA SER A 94 7.06 -24.20 11.82
C SER A 94 6.93 -25.39 12.77
N ILE A 95 7.97 -26.23 12.84
CA ILE A 95 8.02 -27.39 13.76
C ILE A 95 8.93 -27.08 14.95
N PHE A 96 8.45 -27.38 16.16
CA PHE A 96 9.14 -27.14 17.43
C PHE A 96 9.13 -28.39 18.31
N THR A 97 10.17 -28.53 19.12
CA THR A 97 10.19 -29.39 20.30
C THR A 97 10.36 -28.49 21.51
N LEU A 98 9.43 -28.56 22.46
CA LEU A 98 9.43 -27.66 23.62
C LEU A 98 9.75 -28.42 24.89
N LYS A 99 10.90 -28.11 25.48
CA LYS A 99 11.25 -28.58 26.82
C LYS A 99 10.36 -27.91 27.88
N PRO A 100 10.28 -28.47 29.11
CA PRO A 100 9.56 -27.84 30.21
C PRO A 100 10.05 -26.41 30.47
N PHE A 101 9.13 -25.49 30.77
CA PHE A 101 9.43 -24.09 31.12
C PHE A 101 10.36 -23.35 30.14
N THR A 102 10.35 -23.75 28.87
CA THR A 102 11.22 -23.19 27.85
C THR A 102 10.45 -22.23 26.97
N ARG A 103 11.09 -21.13 26.60
CA ARG A 103 10.62 -20.20 25.57
C ARG A 103 11.55 -20.28 24.37
N ILE A 104 10.98 -20.43 23.18
CA ILE A 104 11.71 -20.39 21.90
C ILE A 104 11.20 -19.17 21.13
N THR A 105 12.13 -18.35 20.66
CA THR A 105 11.86 -17.24 19.74
C THR A 105 12.59 -17.52 18.44
N ARG A 106 11.86 -17.51 17.32
CA ARG A 106 12.42 -17.63 15.98
C ARG A 106 12.14 -16.37 15.19
N LYS A 107 13.14 -15.95 14.42
CA LYS A 107 13.04 -14.85 13.48
C LYS A 107 13.05 -15.42 12.07
N HIS A 108 12.10 -14.95 11.27
CA HIS A 108 11.89 -15.38 9.90
C HIS A 108 12.00 -14.14 9.02
N PRO A 109 13.17 -13.89 8.40
CA PRO A 109 13.31 -12.81 7.43
C PRO A 109 12.53 -13.17 6.16
N PHE A 110 11.79 -12.18 5.64
CA PHE A 110 11.00 -12.33 4.43
C PHE A 110 10.92 -11.01 3.65
N THR A 111 10.63 -11.12 2.36
CA THR A 111 10.43 -9.98 1.47
C THR A 111 8.98 -9.91 1.03
N CYS A 112 8.36 -8.73 1.08
CA CYS A 112 7.01 -8.51 0.55
C CYS A 112 7.10 -8.16 -0.95
N THR A 113 6.81 -9.07 -1.86
CA THR A 113 7.03 -8.82 -3.30
C THR A 113 5.90 -8.07 -4.00
N GLN A 114 4.69 -8.12 -3.44
CA GLN A 114 3.50 -7.50 -4.03
C GLN A 114 2.83 -6.57 -3.01
N ARG A 115 2.26 -5.48 -3.51
CA ARG A 115 1.45 -4.56 -2.71
C ARG A 115 0.11 -5.22 -2.34
N GLY A 116 -0.52 -4.74 -1.28
CA GLY A 116 -1.82 -5.21 -0.85
C GLY A 116 -2.04 -5.10 0.65
N ILE A 117 -3.28 -5.31 1.06
CA ILE A 117 -3.64 -5.51 2.46
C ILE A 117 -3.79 -7.00 2.74
N TYR A 118 -2.97 -7.52 3.66
CA TYR A 118 -2.90 -8.94 3.99
C TYR A 118 -3.37 -9.20 5.42
N PRO A 119 -4.62 -9.64 5.61
CA PRO A 119 -5.12 -10.05 6.92
C PRO A 119 -4.51 -11.41 7.33
N LEU A 120 -3.88 -11.44 8.50
CA LEU A 120 -3.14 -12.60 9.03
C LEU A 120 -3.77 -13.03 10.36
N ASN A 121 -5.04 -13.42 10.30
CA ASN A 121 -5.89 -13.48 11.49
C ASN A 121 -5.73 -14.75 12.33
N THR A 122 -5.21 -15.85 11.79
CA THR A 122 -5.17 -17.12 12.50
C THR A 122 -3.89 -17.92 12.27
N ALA A 123 -3.49 -18.66 13.30
CA ALA A 123 -2.51 -19.72 13.22
C ALA A 123 -3.09 -20.98 13.86
N THR A 124 -2.81 -22.15 13.29
CA THR A 124 -3.27 -23.43 13.80
C THR A 124 -2.12 -24.12 14.52
N MET A 125 -2.31 -24.40 15.80
CA MET A 125 -1.35 -25.11 16.62
C MET A 125 -1.78 -26.56 16.77
N THR A 126 -0.92 -27.48 16.37
CA THR A 126 -1.14 -28.93 16.46
C THR A 126 -0.01 -29.57 17.24
N GLY A 127 -0.33 -30.42 18.20
CA GLY A 127 0.66 -31.15 18.97
C GLY A 127 0.10 -32.47 19.47
N GLY A 128 0.99 -33.36 19.89
CA GLY A 128 0.60 -34.69 20.30
C GLY A 128 1.71 -35.47 20.99
N ASP A 129 1.43 -36.75 21.19
CA ASP A 129 2.42 -37.71 21.66
C ASP A 129 3.32 -38.21 20.52
N LEU A 130 4.42 -38.90 20.86
CA LEU A 130 5.38 -39.43 19.88
C LEU A 130 4.82 -40.54 18.99
N PHE A 131 3.83 -41.30 19.49
CA PHE A 131 3.23 -42.41 18.74
C PHE A 131 2.00 -41.99 17.93
N GLY A 132 1.60 -40.70 18.01
CA GLY A 132 0.47 -40.16 17.27
C GLY A 132 -0.91 -40.66 17.72
N VAL A 133 -0.99 -41.36 18.85
CA VAL A 133 -2.26 -41.88 19.41
C VAL A 133 -3.14 -40.73 19.91
N TRP A 134 -2.53 -39.64 20.38
CA TRP A 134 -3.21 -38.41 20.75
C TRP A 134 -2.69 -37.24 19.93
N ARG A 135 -3.60 -36.65 19.16
CA ARG A 135 -3.37 -35.39 18.45
C ARG A 135 -4.40 -34.37 18.90
N SER A 136 -3.93 -33.20 19.29
CA SER A 136 -4.78 -32.06 19.60
C SER A 136 -4.44 -30.93 18.64
N THR A 137 -5.47 -30.23 18.17
CA THR A 137 -5.36 -29.06 17.31
C THR A 137 -6.14 -27.93 17.94
N LYS A 138 -5.55 -26.73 17.95
CA LYS A 138 -6.15 -25.53 18.50
C LYS A 138 -5.87 -24.35 17.56
N PRO A 139 -6.91 -23.66 17.04
CA PRO A 139 -6.73 -22.39 16.36
C PRO A 139 -6.37 -21.29 17.36
N ILE A 140 -5.50 -20.37 16.93
CA ILE A 140 -5.03 -19.23 17.69
C ILE A 140 -5.37 -17.97 16.89
N PRO A 141 -6.24 -17.08 17.40
CA PRO A 141 -6.49 -15.80 16.77
C PRO A 141 -5.30 -14.86 16.99
N LEU A 142 -4.87 -14.18 15.94
CA LEU A 142 -3.75 -13.22 15.95
C LEU A 142 -4.18 -11.79 15.62
N GLN A 143 -5.36 -11.59 14.98
CA GLN A 143 -5.95 -10.28 14.66
C GLN A 143 -4.93 -9.23 14.18
N MET A 144 -4.16 -9.57 13.16
CA MET A 144 -3.12 -8.72 12.60
C MET A 144 -3.35 -8.53 11.10
N SER A 145 -2.99 -7.37 10.58
CA SER A 145 -3.00 -7.06 9.15
C SER A 145 -1.67 -6.43 8.77
N MET A 146 -1.12 -6.81 7.62
CA MET A 146 0.05 -6.17 7.04
C MET A 146 -0.37 -5.37 5.82
N ILE A 147 0.04 -4.11 5.78
CA ILE A 147 -0.22 -3.21 4.65
C ILE A 147 1.09 -3.06 3.88
N VAL A 148 1.08 -3.42 2.60
CA VAL A 148 2.22 -3.31 1.70
C VAL A 148 1.88 -2.27 0.64
N TYR A 149 2.56 -1.12 0.69
CA TYR A 149 2.41 -0.03 -0.27
C TYR A 149 3.05 -0.38 -1.63
N PRO A 150 2.61 0.26 -2.73
CA PRO A 150 3.31 0.15 -4.01
C PRO A 150 4.77 0.55 -3.86
N SER A 151 5.69 -0.17 -4.52
CA SER A 151 7.10 0.18 -4.46
C SER A 151 7.39 1.53 -5.13
N LEU A 152 8.27 2.32 -4.53
CA LEU A 152 8.64 3.61 -5.09
C LEU A 152 9.66 3.42 -6.23
N VAL A 153 9.62 4.33 -7.20
CA VAL A 153 10.68 4.52 -8.20
C VAL A 153 11.38 5.85 -7.91
N ASN A 154 12.55 6.12 -8.48
CA ASN A 154 13.11 7.45 -8.36
C ASN A 154 12.24 8.42 -9.18
N ALA A 155 12.05 9.64 -8.69
CA ALA A 155 11.28 10.66 -9.42
C ALA A 155 11.90 10.99 -10.79
N GLU A 156 13.21 10.79 -10.94
CA GLU A 156 13.95 10.94 -12.21
C GLU A 156 13.63 9.81 -13.21
N ASP A 157 13.18 8.65 -12.74
CA ASP A 157 12.78 7.52 -13.59
C ASP A 157 11.34 7.66 -14.11
N LEU A 158 10.59 8.66 -13.63
CA LEU A 158 9.27 8.97 -14.17
C LEU A 158 9.41 9.58 -15.58
N PRO A 159 8.45 9.32 -16.49
CA PRO A 159 8.46 9.95 -17.80
C PRO A 159 8.57 11.48 -17.70
N ALA A 160 9.33 12.10 -18.60
CA ALA A 160 9.70 13.53 -18.53
C ALA A 160 8.49 14.48 -18.40
N ILE A 161 7.31 14.08 -18.88
CA ILE A 161 6.07 14.84 -18.73
C ILE A 161 5.65 15.05 -17.26
N TYR A 162 6.11 14.19 -16.34
CA TYR A 162 5.92 14.38 -14.90
C TYR A 162 6.56 15.68 -14.39
N GLN A 163 7.76 16.03 -14.88
CA GLN A 163 8.45 17.27 -14.52
C GLN A 163 7.65 18.51 -14.99
N VAL A 164 6.97 18.40 -16.13
CA VAL A 164 6.09 19.46 -16.63
C VAL A 164 4.90 19.63 -15.70
N TRP A 165 4.20 18.54 -15.36
CA TRP A 165 3.08 18.58 -14.42
C TRP A 165 3.49 19.19 -13.07
N GLN A 166 4.64 18.77 -12.54
CA GLN A 166 5.19 19.30 -11.29
C GLN A 166 5.44 20.82 -11.38
N GLY A 167 6.12 21.28 -12.42
CA GLY A 167 6.37 22.71 -12.63
C GLY A 167 5.08 23.50 -12.76
N GLU A 168 4.04 22.95 -13.38
CA GLU A 168 2.74 23.61 -13.47
C GLU A 168 2.00 23.73 -12.13
N VAL A 169 2.01 22.69 -11.32
CA VAL A 169 1.40 22.71 -9.97
C VAL A 169 2.12 23.73 -9.09
N GLU A 170 3.46 23.76 -9.14
CA GLU A 170 4.25 24.75 -8.44
C GLU A 170 3.95 26.17 -8.94
N VAL A 171 3.97 26.42 -10.25
CA VAL A 171 3.70 27.75 -10.82
C VAL A 171 2.28 28.23 -10.49
N SER A 172 1.28 27.36 -10.55
CA SER A 172 -0.11 27.71 -10.22
C SER A 172 -0.26 28.23 -8.79
N ARG A 173 0.55 27.72 -7.85
CA ARG A 173 0.60 28.21 -6.46
C ARG A 173 1.00 29.69 -6.37
N TRP A 174 1.79 30.18 -7.31
CA TRP A 174 2.33 31.55 -7.32
C TRP A 174 1.57 32.53 -8.23
N ILE A 175 0.54 32.08 -8.96
CA ILE A 175 -0.19 32.95 -9.90
C ILE A 175 -1.32 33.74 -9.22
N VAL A 176 -2.00 33.15 -8.23
CA VAL A 176 -3.16 33.81 -7.58
C VAL A 176 -2.72 34.49 -6.29
N GLU A 177 -2.63 35.81 -6.35
CA GLU A 177 -2.39 36.67 -5.17
C GLU A 177 -3.63 36.69 -4.28
N ASP A 178 -3.43 36.51 -2.96
CA ASP A 178 -4.50 36.66 -1.98
C ASP A 178 -4.57 38.11 -1.49
N PRO A 179 -5.69 38.81 -1.71
CA PRO A 179 -5.83 40.20 -1.30
C PRO A 179 -5.67 40.45 0.20
N PHE A 180 -5.93 39.43 1.03
CA PHE A 180 -5.91 39.51 2.49
C PHE A 180 -4.56 39.11 3.10
N LEU A 181 -3.72 38.38 2.37
CA LEU A 181 -2.40 37.97 2.84
C LEU A 181 -1.37 39.05 2.49
N ILE A 182 -1.01 39.90 3.45
CA ILE A 182 -0.03 40.98 3.24
C ILE A 182 1.33 40.52 3.77
N LEU A 183 2.31 40.32 2.89
CA LEU A 183 3.69 39.94 3.22
C LEU A 183 4.58 41.15 3.53
N GLY A 184 4.16 42.36 3.17
CA GLY A 184 4.91 43.59 3.40
C GLY A 184 4.46 44.74 2.50
N VAL A 185 5.36 45.68 2.25
CA VAL A 185 5.15 46.81 1.33
C VAL A 185 6.28 46.89 0.32
N ARG A 186 5.98 47.35 -0.89
CA ARG A 186 6.95 47.60 -1.95
C ARG A 186 6.65 48.92 -2.68
N PRO A 187 7.62 49.53 -3.40
CA PRO A 187 7.37 50.70 -4.23
C PRO A 187 6.28 50.44 -5.27
N TYR A 188 5.47 51.47 -5.53
CA TYR A 188 4.41 51.47 -6.54
C TYR A 188 5.01 51.36 -7.95
N GLY A 189 4.56 50.37 -8.71
CA GLY A 189 4.91 50.19 -10.12
C GLY A 189 3.77 50.63 -11.04
N ALA A 190 4.12 51.08 -12.25
CA ALA A 190 3.13 51.38 -13.28
C ALA A 190 2.36 50.10 -13.67
N GLY A 191 1.08 50.05 -13.29
CA GLY A 191 0.23 48.86 -13.43
C GLY A 191 -0.40 48.39 -12.12
N ASP A 192 0.12 48.84 -10.97
CA ASP A 192 -0.46 48.51 -9.67
C ASP A 192 -1.81 49.24 -9.47
N PRO A 193 -2.86 48.54 -9.04
CA PRO A 193 -4.15 49.16 -8.82
C PRO A 193 -4.08 50.10 -7.60
N MET A 194 -4.61 51.31 -7.77
CA MET A 194 -4.51 52.41 -6.79
C MET A 194 -5.16 52.07 -5.44
N ASN A 195 -6.12 51.13 -5.42
CA ASN A 195 -6.78 50.64 -4.21
C ASN A 195 -5.88 49.80 -3.29
N ARG A 196 -4.66 49.43 -3.74
CA ARG A 196 -3.68 48.67 -2.95
C ARG A 196 -2.58 49.54 -2.33
N ILE A 197 -2.69 50.86 -2.41
CA ILE A 197 -1.70 51.78 -1.83
C ILE A 197 -1.75 51.75 -0.30
N HIS A 198 -0.59 51.54 0.30
CA HIS A 198 -0.39 51.68 1.73
C HIS A 198 -0.07 53.15 2.07
N TRP A 199 -1.11 53.94 2.33
CA TRP A 199 -0.99 55.39 2.56
C TRP A 199 -0.04 55.76 3.71
N LYS A 200 -0.07 55.04 4.83
CA LYS A 200 0.82 55.30 5.98
C LYS A 200 2.30 55.03 5.66
N ALA A 201 2.61 53.99 4.88
CA ALA A 201 3.98 53.71 4.44
C ALA A 201 4.44 54.74 3.40
N SER A 202 3.54 55.15 2.51
CA SER A 202 3.81 56.17 1.49
C SER A 202 4.11 57.55 2.11
N ALA A 203 3.34 57.94 3.13
CA ALA A 203 3.57 59.19 3.87
C ALA A 203 4.91 59.22 4.62
N ARG A 204 5.43 58.05 5.04
CA ARG A 204 6.71 57.95 5.76
C ARG A 204 7.93 57.95 4.84
N THR A 205 7.79 57.35 3.66
CA THR A 205 8.88 57.19 2.68
C THR A 205 8.94 58.33 1.67
N GLY A 206 7.85 59.09 1.51
CA GLY A 206 7.75 60.18 0.53
C GLY A 206 7.43 59.70 -0.89
N GLU A 207 7.33 58.39 -1.10
CA GLU A 207 7.04 57.74 -2.38
C GLU A 207 5.83 56.82 -2.24
N LEU A 208 5.08 56.59 -3.32
CA LEU A 208 3.93 55.68 -3.29
C LEU A 208 4.39 54.24 -3.01
N GLN A 209 3.81 53.62 -1.99
CA GLN A 209 4.05 52.24 -1.58
C GLN A 209 2.74 51.44 -1.70
N VAL A 210 2.85 50.20 -2.16
CA VAL A 210 1.73 49.26 -2.35
C VAL A 210 1.92 48.07 -1.42
N TYR A 211 0.83 47.50 -0.93
CA TYR A 211 0.88 46.22 -0.22
C TYR A 211 1.45 45.13 -1.11
N LYS A 212 2.52 44.46 -0.65
CA LYS A 212 3.00 43.21 -1.25
C LYS A 212 2.10 42.09 -0.77
N GLN A 213 1.18 41.66 -1.61
CA GLN A 213 0.31 40.54 -1.33
C GLN A 213 1.08 39.22 -1.48
N GLY A 214 0.74 38.25 -0.65
CA GLY A 214 1.22 36.89 -0.73
C GLY A 214 0.32 36.05 -1.60
N TRP A 215 0.65 34.76 -1.68
CA TRP A 215 -0.07 33.79 -2.49
C TRP A 215 -0.71 32.76 -1.58
N THR A 216 -2.02 32.57 -1.74
CA THR A 216 -2.80 31.55 -1.02
C THR A 216 -3.47 30.58 -2.01
N ALA A 217 -3.03 30.56 -3.28
CA ALA A 217 -3.49 29.51 -4.18
C ALA A 217 -3.11 28.14 -3.58
N ASP A 218 -4.13 27.34 -3.32
CA ASP A 218 -4.01 25.96 -2.89
C ASP A 218 -4.13 25.09 -4.15
N PRO A 219 -3.01 24.69 -4.78
CA PRO A 219 -3.07 24.01 -6.07
C PRO A 219 -3.67 22.62 -5.87
N GLN A 220 -4.91 22.41 -6.33
CA GLN A 220 -5.62 21.14 -6.17
C GLN A 220 -5.05 20.09 -7.14
N SER A 221 -4.01 19.38 -6.71
CA SER A 221 -3.33 18.38 -7.54
C SER A 221 -3.94 16.98 -7.33
N TRP A 222 -4.27 16.29 -8.41
CA TRP A 222 -4.95 15.00 -8.41
C TRP A 222 -4.11 13.97 -9.14
N ILE A 223 -3.85 12.83 -8.49
CA ILE A 223 -3.20 11.69 -9.12
C ILE A 223 -4.29 10.67 -9.46
N VAL A 224 -4.54 10.47 -10.74
CA VAL A 224 -5.59 9.56 -11.23
C VAL A 224 -4.95 8.38 -11.92
N VAL A 225 -5.27 7.16 -11.48
CA VAL A 225 -4.78 5.94 -12.11
C VAL A 225 -5.88 5.26 -12.89
N ASN A 226 -5.62 4.99 -14.18
CA ASN A 226 -6.49 4.16 -15.00
C ASN A 226 -6.15 2.68 -14.81
N ILE A 227 -7.11 1.91 -14.30
CA ILE A 227 -7.00 0.46 -14.08
C ILE A 227 -7.24 -0.33 -15.38
N GLN A 228 -7.72 0.31 -16.44
CA GLN A 228 -7.89 -0.33 -17.74
C GLN A 228 -6.60 -0.33 -18.57
N GLU A 229 -6.45 -1.38 -19.37
CA GLU A 229 -5.34 -1.54 -20.31
C GLU A 229 -5.66 -1.17 -21.75
N SER A 230 -6.95 -1.23 -22.11
CA SER A 230 -7.48 -0.92 -23.42
C SER A 230 -8.96 -0.58 -23.32
N ALA A 231 -9.51 0.11 -24.30
CA ALA A 231 -10.94 0.43 -24.35
C ALA A 231 -11.83 -0.82 -24.33
N ASP A 232 -11.38 -1.91 -24.98
CA ASP A 232 -12.14 -3.17 -25.06
C ASP A 232 -11.97 -4.07 -23.83
N MET A 233 -11.23 -3.62 -22.81
CA MET A 233 -11.04 -4.41 -21.60
C MET A 233 -12.35 -4.48 -20.82
N TRP A 234 -12.78 -5.70 -20.46
CA TRP A 234 -14.03 -5.90 -19.74
C TRP A 234 -13.93 -5.45 -18.27
N SER A 235 -13.45 -6.31 -17.37
CA SER A 235 -13.35 -5.95 -15.94
C SER A 235 -12.04 -6.39 -15.30
N VAL A 236 -11.49 -7.54 -15.68
CA VAL A 236 -10.25 -8.06 -15.07
C VAL A 236 -9.05 -7.68 -15.92
N VAL A 237 -8.03 -7.13 -15.27
CA VAL A 237 -6.75 -6.77 -15.91
C VAL A 237 -6.07 -8.06 -16.40
N THR A 238 -5.64 -8.06 -17.67
CA THR A 238 -4.95 -9.20 -18.28
C THR A 238 -3.44 -9.15 -18.05
N ARG A 239 -2.84 -7.95 -18.03
CA ARG A 239 -1.44 -7.70 -17.70
C ARG A 239 -1.30 -6.85 -16.43
N PRO A 240 -1.32 -7.50 -15.25
CA PRO A 240 -1.15 -6.85 -13.95
C PRO A 240 0.03 -5.87 -13.87
N GLU A 241 1.14 -6.20 -14.52
CA GLU A 241 2.40 -5.45 -14.47
C GLU A 241 2.28 -4.00 -14.95
N LYS A 242 1.36 -3.71 -15.87
CA LYS A 242 1.12 -2.33 -16.34
C LYS A 242 0.47 -1.50 -15.24
N ILE A 243 -0.59 -2.02 -14.65
CA ILE A 243 -1.35 -1.32 -13.61
C ILE A 243 -0.55 -1.22 -12.31
N GLU A 244 0.19 -2.27 -11.95
CA GLU A 244 1.11 -2.23 -10.82
C GLU A 244 2.16 -1.12 -11.00
N ARG A 245 2.72 -0.96 -12.21
CA ARG A 245 3.64 0.16 -12.48
C ARG A 245 2.95 1.52 -12.45
N ALA A 246 1.71 1.62 -12.94
CA ALA A 246 0.93 2.85 -12.81
C ALA A 246 0.78 3.27 -11.33
N LEU A 247 0.51 2.31 -10.45
CA LEU A 247 0.40 2.56 -9.00
C LEU A 247 1.75 2.88 -8.35
N ARG A 248 2.86 2.31 -8.84
CA ARG A 248 4.21 2.72 -8.42
C ARG A 248 4.52 4.16 -8.80
N TYR A 249 4.14 4.58 -10.01
CA TYR A 249 4.27 5.97 -10.46
C TYR A 249 3.39 6.90 -9.61
N ALA A 250 2.15 6.49 -9.33
CA ALA A 250 1.23 7.24 -8.46
C ALA A 250 1.78 7.43 -7.05
N ALA A 251 2.28 6.35 -6.44
CA ALA A 251 2.88 6.39 -5.11
C ALA A 251 4.09 7.32 -5.06
N THR A 252 4.96 7.23 -6.08
CA THR A 252 6.14 8.10 -6.20
C THR A 252 5.71 9.56 -6.36
N ALA A 253 4.72 9.84 -7.21
CA ALA A 253 4.20 11.19 -7.40
C ALA A 253 3.58 11.77 -6.12
N ALA A 254 2.87 10.96 -5.33
CA ALA A 254 2.27 11.38 -4.07
C ALA A 254 3.33 11.69 -3.01
N VAL A 255 4.35 10.83 -2.88
CA VAL A 255 5.49 11.03 -1.96
C VAL A 255 6.27 12.29 -2.33
N ASP A 256 6.57 12.50 -3.61
CA ASP A 256 7.31 13.69 -4.07
C ASP A 256 6.49 14.98 -3.90
N ALA A 257 5.21 14.98 -4.30
CA ALA A 257 4.33 16.15 -4.16
C ALA A 257 4.15 16.57 -2.68
N ILE A 258 3.77 15.63 -1.80
CA ILE A 258 3.58 15.93 -0.38
C ILE A 258 4.91 16.27 0.30
N GLY A 259 6.01 15.61 -0.10
CA GLY A 259 7.35 15.90 0.39
C GLY A 259 7.82 17.33 0.09
N ARG A 260 7.36 17.91 -1.01
CA ARG A 260 7.60 19.32 -1.40
C ARG A 260 6.58 20.31 -0.82
N GLY A 261 5.62 19.83 -0.04
CA GLY A 261 4.55 20.65 0.53
C GLY A 261 3.53 21.11 -0.51
N LEU A 262 3.29 20.30 -1.55
CA LEU A 262 2.15 20.42 -2.45
C LEU A 262 1.06 19.44 -1.99
N PRO A 263 -0.23 19.79 -2.07
CA PRO A 263 -1.29 18.87 -1.73
C PRO A 263 -1.45 17.84 -2.85
N ALA A 264 -1.86 16.63 -2.51
CA ALA A 264 -2.12 15.59 -3.50
C ALA A 264 -3.39 14.83 -3.15
N GLY A 265 -4.30 14.70 -4.12
CA GLY A 265 -5.43 13.80 -4.09
C GLY A 265 -5.13 12.52 -4.85
N PHE A 266 -5.92 11.47 -4.62
CA PHE A 266 -5.80 10.21 -5.34
C PHE A 266 -7.17 9.68 -5.74
N ALA A 267 -7.28 9.19 -6.97
CA ALA A 267 -8.46 8.50 -7.45
C ALA A 267 -8.15 7.41 -8.46
N HIS A 268 -9.06 6.45 -8.58
CA HIS A 268 -9.00 5.41 -9.61
C HIS A 268 -10.38 4.91 -10.01
N ASN A 269 -10.50 4.36 -11.22
CA ASN A 269 -11.74 3.79 -11.76
C ASN A 269 -11.94 2.29 -11.45
N GLY A 270 -11.06 1.68 -10.65
CA GLY A 270 -11.15 0.28 -10.22
C GLY A 270 -11.91 0.04 -8.91
N TYR A 271 -12.04 -1.23 -8.56
CA TYR A 271 -12.48 -1.68 -7.24
C TYR A 271 -11.37 -1.47 -6.19
N HIS A 272 -11.77 -1.34 -4.94
CA HIS A 272 -10.86 -1.35 -3.79
C HIS A 272 -11.42 -2.26 -2.70
N VAL A 273 -10.52 -2.85 -1.91
CA VAL A 273 -10.89 -3.81 -0.86
C VAL A 273 -11.81 -3.13 0.16
N GLY A 274 -13.04 -3.66 0.33
CA GLY A 274 -14.02 -3.14 1.28
C GLY A 274 -14.86 -1.95 0.77
N GLY A 275 -14.63 -1.48 -0.46
CA GLY A 275 -15.21 -0.27 -1.05
C GLY A 275 -16.63 -0.31 -1.60
N GLY A 276 -17.32 -1.45 -1.50
CA GLY A 276 -18.66 -1.60 -2.08
C GLY A 276 -18.68 -1.39 -3.60
N ARG A 277 -19.51 -0.46 -4.08
CA ARG A 277 -19.74 -0.17 -5.51
C ARG A 277 -19.34 1.25 -5.92
N ASP A 278 -18.60 1.95 -5.08
CA ASP A 278 -18.18 3.32 -5.36
C ASP A 278 -16.71 3.36 -5.77
N THR A 279 -16.38 4.24 -6.71
CA THR A 279 -14.99 4.51 -7.08
C THR A 279 -14.28 5.22 -5.93
N LEU A 280 -13.00 4.94 -5.77
CA LEU A 280 -12.21 5.58 -4.72
C LEU A 280 -11.80 6.98 -5.19
N ARG A 281 -12.10 7.98 -4.35
CA ARG A 281 -11.73 9.36 -4.57
C ARG A 281 -11.35 10.02 -3.25
N ILE A 282 -10.11 10.46 -3.12
CA ILE A 282 -9.56 11.12 -1.94
C ILE A 282 -9.15 12.53 -2.34
N GLU A 283 -9.76 13.53 -1.70
CA GLU A 283 -9.48 14.94 -1.94
C GLU A 283 -8.01 15.31 -1.64
N PRO A 284 -7.45 16.33 -2.31
CA PRO A 284 -6.11 16.82 -2.04
C PRO A 284 -6.00 17.38 -0.63
N ASP A 285 -4.96 16.94 0.07
CA ASP A 285 -4.59 17.43 1.39
C ASP A 285 -3.07 17.27 1.57
N TYR A 286 -2.56 17.66 2.74
CA TYR A 286 -1.15 17.77 3.05
C TYR A 286 -0.71 16.82 4.17
N GLY A 287 0.61 16.64 4.27
CA GLY A 287 1.24 16.04 5.44
C GLY A 287 1.30 14.51 5.44
N THR A 288 2.06 13.98 6.40
CA THR A 288 2.37 12.55 6.50
C THR A 288 1.14 11.66 6.72
N PRO A 289 0.16 12.00 7.59
CA PRO A 289 -1.02 11.16 7.77
C PRO A 289 -1.85 11.02 6.49
N HIS A 290 -1.94 12.10 5.70
CA HIS A 290 -2.61 12.07 4.40
C HIS A 290 -1.84 11.22 3.40
N LEU A 291 -0.51 11.37 3.33
CA LEU A 291 0.31 10.50 2.48
C LEU A 291 0.13 9.01 2.80
N GLU A 292 0.11 8.64 4.08
CA GLU A 292 -0.17 7.25 4.50
C GLU A 292 -1.55 6.77 4.01
N ARG A 293 -2.57 7.64 4.07
CA ARG A 293 -3.92 7.35 3.55
C ARG A 293 -3.91 7.14 2.04
N LEU A 294 -3.18 7.95 1.26
CA LEU A 294 -3.06 7.78 -0.19
C LEU A 294 -2.35 6.47 -0.54
N LEU A 295 -1.26 6.14 0.16
CA LEU A 295 -0.51 4.90 -0.06
C LEU A 295 -1.32 3.66 0.34
N GLU A 296 -2.11 3.74 1.41
CA GLU A 296 -3.02 2.67 1.83
C GLU A 296 -4.13 2.47 0.80
N ALA A 297 -4.74 3.55 0.31
CA ALA A 297 -5.69 3.51 -0.80
C ALA A 297 -5.11 2.83 -2.06
N MET A 298 -3.86 3.14 -2.41
CA MET A 298 -3.17 2.47 -3.52
C MET A 298 -2.86 0.99 -3.22
N ALA A 299 -2.68 0.61 -1.95
CA ALA A 299 -2.53 -0.79 -1.56
C ALA A 299 -3.86 -1.55 -1.61
N GLU A 300 -4.98 -0.87 -1.36
CA GLU A 300 -6.35 -1.42 -1.43
C GLU A 300 -6.87 -1.60 -2.85
N THR A 301 -6.29 -0.93 -3.84
CA THR A 301 -6.74 -1.00 -5.24
C THR A 301 -6.66 -2.43 -5.78
N GLU A 302 -7.80 -2.97 -6.22
CA GLU A 302 -7.87 -4.25 -6.91
C GLU A 302 -7.57 -4.08 -8.40
N LEU A 303 -7.00 -5.11 -9.03
CA LEU A 303 -6.74 -5.15 -10.47
C LEU A 303 -8.00 -5.50 -11.27
N LYS A 304 -9.09 -4.81 -10.93
CA LYS A 304 -10.40 -4.97 -11.53
C LYS A 304 -11.01 -3.59 -11.77
N CYS A 305 -11.35 -3.31 -13.02
CA CYS A 305 -12.05 -2.11 -13.43
C CYS A 305 -13.50 -2.17 -12.93
N MET A 306 -13.96 -1.07 -12.32
CA MET A 306 -15.35 -0.90 -11.88
C MET A 306 -16.16 -0.12 -12.91
N VAL A 307 -15.62 1.01 -13.36
CA VAL A 307 -16.23 1.88 -14.39
C VAL A 307 -15.19 2.22 -15.46
N PRO A 308 -15.59 2.37 -16.73
CA PRO A 308 -14.69 2.86 -17.76
C PRO A 308 -14.12 4.24 -17.42
N MET A 309 -12.86 4.50 -17.79
CA MET A 309 -12.18 5.75 -17.45
C MET A 309 -12.84 6.97 -18.08
N GLU A 310 -13.40 6.85 -19.29
CA GLU A 310 -14.20 7.91 -19.89
C GLU A 310 -15.43 8.28 -19.04
N GLN A 311 -16.07 7.30 -18.40
CA GLN A 311 -17.18 7.57 -17.50
C GLN A 311 -16.70 8.23 -16.21
N PHE A 312 -15.58 7.75 -15.65
CA PHE A 312 -14.95 8.39 -14.48
C PHE A 312 -14.59 9.86 -14.75
N LEU A 313 -14.00 10.16 -15.92
CA LEU A 313 -13.68 11.52 -16.32
C LEU A 313 -14.93 12.37 -16.53
N ASN A 314 -16.00 11.82 -17.12
CA ASN A 314 -17.27 12.52 -17.25
C ASN A 314 -17.86 12.90 -15.88
N ASP A 315 -17.78 11.99 -14.91
CA ASP A 315 -18.21 12.27 -13.54
C ASP A 315 -17.35 13.37 -12.88
N GLU A 316 -16.03 13.38 -13.12
CA GLU A 316 -15.16 14.49 -12.68
C GLU A 316 -15.55 15.83 -13.31
N VAL A 317 -15.85 15.86 -14.61
CA VAL A 317 -16.31 17.08 -15.30
C VAL A 317 -17.57 17.63 -14.62
N ARG A 318 -18.53 16.75 -14.29
CA ARG A 318 -19.78 17.14 -13.63
C ARG A 318 -19.56 17.63 -12.20
N LEU A 319 -18.71 16.97 -11.43
CA LEU A 319 -18.37 17.39 -10.07
C LEU A 319 -17.66 18.76 -10.06
N ASN A 320 -16.87 19.04 -11.09
CA ASN A 320 -16.16 20.30 -11.22
C ASN A 320 -17.05 21.47 -11.63
N GLU A 321 -18.19 21.24 -12.29
CA GLU A 321 -19.16 22.31 -12.56
C GLU A 321 -19.68 22.97 -11.26
N GLU A 322 -19.70 22.21 -10.17
CA GLU A 322 -20.11 22.68 -8.85
C GLU A 322 -18.93 23.26 -8.04
N ALA A 323 -17.72 22.73 -8.25
CA ALA A 323 -16.51 23.13 -7.53
C ALA A 323 -15.78 24.26 -8.29
N GLN A 324 -15.96 25.51 -7.87
CA GLN A 324 -15.33 26.72 -8.46
C GLN A 324 -13.79 26.81 -8.26
N GLN A 325 -13.06 25.69 -8.33
CA GLN A 325 -11.61 25.61 -8.11
C GLN A 325 -10.92 24.94 -9.31
N ILE A 326 -9.85 25.56 -9.79
CA ILE A 326 -9.01 24.99 -10.84
C ILE A 326 -8.21 23.81 -10.25
N ARG A 327 -8.20 22.70 -10.99
CA ARG A 327 -7.57 21.44 -10.59
C ARG A 327 -6.52 21.04 -11.61
N SER A 328 -5.46 20.38 -11.15
CA SER A 328 -4.43 19.80 -12.00
C SER A 328 -4.41 18.29 -11.84
N TYR A 329 -4.79 17.57 -12.88
CA TYR A 329 -4.86 16.12 -12.92
C TYR A 329 -3.61 15.53 -13.57
N LEU A 330 -2.98 14.58 -12.89
CA LEU A 330 -1.98 13.67 -13.43
C LEU A 330 -2.67 12.34 -13.74
N LEU A 331 -3.05 12.12 -15.01
CA LEU A 331 -3.69 10.91 -15.46
C LEU A 331 -2.64 9.87 -15.87
N ILE A 332 -2.45 8.85 -15.03
CA ILE A 332 -1.53 7.76 -15.27
C ILE A 332 -2.27 6.63 -15.98
N THR A 333 -1.93 6.38 -17.24
CA THR A 333 -2.66 5.40 -18.06
C THR A 333 -1.78 4.72 -19.09
N SER A 334 -2.22 3.54 -19.54
CA SER A 334 -1.54 2.73 -20.56
C SER A 334 -2.10 2.93 -21.97
N TYR A 335 -3.28 3.54 -22.10
CA TYR A 335 -3.90 3.89 -23.38
C TYR A 335 -4.77 5.14 -23.23
N VAL A 336 -5.09 5.78 -24.35
CA VAL A 336 -6.04 6.88 -24.42
C VAL A 336 -7.00 6.58 -25.56
N SER A 337 -8.31 6.59 -25.29
CA SER A 337 -9.35 6.41 -26.30
C SER A 337 -9.91 7.77 -26.74
N ALA A 338 -10.57 7.81 -27.91
CA ALA A 338 -11.24 9.03 -28.38
C ALA A 338 -12.31 9.55 -27.39
N ALA A 339 -12.98 8.64 -26.66
CA ALA A 339 -13.92 9.02 -25.62
C ALA A 339 -13.23 9.69 -24.42
N MET A 340 -12.06 9.18 -24.01
CA MET A 340 -11.25 9.83 -22.98
C MET A 340 -10.74 11.19 -23.44
N GLU A 341 -10.25 11.32 -24.67
CA GLU A 341 -9.80 12.60 -25.23
C GLU A 341 -10.92 13.65 -25.22
N HIS A 342 -12.15 13.25 -25.55
CA HIS A 342 -13.31 14.13 -25.50
C HIS A 342 -13.56 14.68 -24.08
N GLU A 343 -13.56 13.82 -23.06
CA GLU A 343 -13.78 14.27 -21.67
C GLU A 343 -12.60 15.08 -21.12
N ILE A 344 -11.36 14.75 -21.53
CA ILE A 344 -10.17 15.54 -21.18
C ILE A 344 -10.27 16.95 -21.77
N ALA A 345 -10.72 17.09 -23.01
CA ALA A 345 -10.93 18.39 -23.63
C ALA A 345 -11.98 19.22 -22.87
N ARG A 346 -13.08 18.60 -22.41
CA ARG A 346 -14.08 19.27 -21.56
C ARG A 346 -13.51 19.75 -20.23
N LEU A 347 -12.63 18.96 -19.59
CA LEU A 347 -11.91 19.42 -18.38
C LEU A 347 -11.01 20.63 -18.68
N HIS A 348 -10.34 20.66 -19.83
CA HIS A 348 -9.54 21.81 -20.26
C HIS A 348 -10.41 23.05 -20.54
N GLU A 349 -11.59 22.89 -21.15
CA GLU A 349 -12.55 23.98 -21.40
C GLU A 349 -13.06 24.62 -20.10
N GLN A 350 -13.20 23.84 -19.03
CA GLN A 350 -13.52 24.32 -17.68
C GLN A 350 -12.32 25.00 -16.97
N GLY A 351 -11.14 24.97 -17.58
CA GLY A 351 -9.90 25.56 -17.03
C GLY A 351 -9.07 24.62 -16.17
N HIS A 352 -9.48 23.35 -16.00
CA HIS A 352 -8.65 22.34 -15.36
C HIS A 352 -7.51 21.92 -16.28
N ARG A 353 -6.43 21.43 -15.70
CA ARG A 353 -5.31 20.88 -16.46
C ARG A 353 -5.27 19.37 -16.31
N VAL A 354 -5.04 18.67 -17.40
CA VAL A 354 -4.87 17.21 -17.40
C VAL A 354 -3.58 16.89 -18.11
N THR A 355 -2.63 16.33 -17.38
CA THR A 355 -1.36 15.83 -17.90
C THR A 355 -1.40 14.32 -17.94
N ILE A 356 -1.15 13.74 -19.10
CA ILE A 356 -1.14 12.29 -19.30
C ILE A 356 0.27 11.77 -19.03
N LEU A 357 0.39 10.87 -18.05
CA LEU A 357 1.62 10.13 -17.76
C LEU A 357 1.51 8.73 -18.35
N PRO A 358 2.18 8.43 -19.48
CA PRO A 358 2.09 7.12 -20.09
C PRO A 358 2.81 6.07 -19.24
N VAL A 359 2.17 4.92 -19.08
CA VAL A 359 2.84 3.73 -18.54
C VAL A 359 3.60 3.07 -19.69
N GLU A 360 4.89 3.39 -19.80
CA GLU A 360 5.79 2.77 -20.80
C GLU A 360 5.74 1.25 -20.72
N ASP A 361 6.08 0.49 -21.77
CA ASP A 361 6.24 -0.97 -21.64
C ASP A 361 7.64 -1.33 -21.10
N VAL A 362 7.77 -2.41 -20.33
CA VAL A 362 9.09 -2.91 -19.93
C VAL A 362 9.81 -3.32 -21.22
N LYS A 363 10.79 -2.55 -21.67
CA LYS A 363 11.74 -3.04 -22.66
C LYS A 363 12.37 -4.28 -22.04
N GLY A 364 11.98 -5.45 -22.56
CA GLY A 364 12.54 -6.72 -22.12
C GLY A 364 14.05 -6.59 -22.09
N ASN A 365 14.67 -6.98 -20.98
CA ASN A 365 16.11 -7.04 -20.84
C ASN A 365 16.62 -8.06 -21.88
N THR A 366 16.86 -7.60 -23.12
CA THR A 366 17.61 -8.34 -24.11
C THR A 366 19.02 -8.39 -23.55
N LYS A 367 19.29 -9.41 -22.72
CA LYS A 367 20.66 -9.84 -22.48
C LYS A 367 21.29 -9.93 -23.86
N ALA A 368 22.24 -9.03 -24.12
CA ALA A 368 23.25 -9.24 -25.12
C ALA A 368 23.92 -10.56 -24.76
N VAL A 369 23.43 -11.65 -25.36
CA VAL A 369 24.20 -12.87 -25.50
C VAL A 369 25.27 -12.50 -26.50
N SER A 370 26.41 -12.07 -25.96
CA SER A 370 27.67 -12.15 -26.68
C SER A 370 27.96 -13.63 -26.89
N ALA A 371 27.96 -14.03 -28.16
CA ALA A 371 28.71 -15.16 -28.66
C ALA A 371 29.56 -14.63 -29.81
#